data_AF-A0AAV4AJU0-F1
#
_entry.id   AF-A0AAV4AJU0-F1
#
_cell.length_a   1.000
_cell.length_b   1.000
_cell.length_c   1.000
_cell.angle_alpha   90.00
_cell.angle_beta   90.00
_cell.angle_gamma   90.00
#
_symmetry.space_group_name_H-M   'P 1'
#
loop_
_entity.id
_entity.type
_entity.pdbx_description
1 polymer ?
#
loop_
_entity_poly.entity_id
_entity_poly.type
_entity_poly.pdbx_seq_one_letter_code
_entity_poly.pdbx_strand_id
1 'polypeptide(L)' 'LFENAIGKRPIKMKQFPSKTERSCTGLLEFENKSDGIEGLVMVNHTPVNSPGGKTPFIFKLCFSAMPMSS' A
#
# COMPACT_ATOMS: atom_id res chain seq x y z
N LEU A 1 -5.50 4.98 -4.99
CA LEU A 1 -4.33 5.72 -4.46
C LEU A 1 -3.31 5.97 -5.56
N PHE A 2 -2.67 4.92 -6.08
CA PHE A 2 -1.64 5.04 -7.12
C PHE A 2 -2.15 5.57 -8.47
N GLU A 3 -3.44 5.42 -8.80
CA GLU A 3 -3.98 5.94 -10.07
C GLU A 3 -4.04 7.46 -10.14
N ASN A 4 -4.15 8.12 -8.98
CA ASN A 4 -4.26 9.58 -8.85
C ASN A 4 -2.94 10.22 -8.41
N ALA A 5 -1.90 9.40 -8.18
CA ALA A 5 -0.56 9.84 -7.88
C ALA A 5 0.29 9.79 -9.16
N ILE A 6 1.28 10.69 -9.29
CA ILE A 6 2.21 10.70 -10.42
C ILE A 6 3.09 9.42 -10.47
N GLY A 7 3.20 8.71 -9.34
CA GLY A 7 4.02 7.51 -9.23
C GLY A 7 3.45 6.28 -9.93
N LYS A 8 4.35 5.37 -10.33
CA LYS A 8 3.97 4.12 -10.99
C LYS A 8 3.08 3.23 -10.12
N ARG A 9 2.21 2.47 -10.78
CA ARG A 9 1.40 1.43 -10.13
C ARG A 9 2.29 0.27 -9.67
N PRO A 10 1.99 -0.34 -8.50
CA PRO A 10 2.57 -1.62 -8.15
C PRO A 10 2.28 -2.65 -9.26
N ILE A 11 3.28 -3.44 -9.64
CA ILE A 11 3.14 -4.51 -10.65
C ILE A 11 2.39 -5.70 -10.08
N LYS A 12 2.41 -5.87 -8.76
CA LYS A 12 1.72 -6.96 -8.07
C LYS A 12 1.39 -6.52 -6.64
N MET A 13 0.28 -7.04 -6.12
CA MET A 13 -0.17 -6.81 -4.75
C MET A 13 -0.56 -8.13 -4.10
N LYS A 14 -0.12 -8.35 -2.86
CA LYS A 14 -0.48 -9.52 -2.04
C LYS A 14 -1.05 -9.04 -0.72
N GLN A 15 -2.37 -9.16 -0.54
CA GLN A 15 -3.00 -8.90 0.75
C GLN A 15 -2.81 -10.11 1.68
N PHE A 16 -2.43 -9.85 2.93
CA PHE A 16 -2.37 -10.88 3.95
C PHE A 16 -3.76 -11.18 4.53
N PRO A 17 -4.04 -12.44 4.93
CA PRO A 17 -5.26 -12.76 5.64
C PRO A 17 -5.37 -11.88 6.88
N SER A 18 -6.42 -11.07 6.96
CA SER A 18 -6.66 -10.28 8.16
C SER A 18 -7.36 -11.14 9.21
N LYS A 19 -6.91 -11.04 10.46
CA LYS A 19 -7.60 -11.65 11.61
C LYS A 19 -8.78 -10.80 12.08
N THR A 20 -8.91 -9.56 11.61
CA THR A 20 -9.98 -8.61 12.02
C THR A 20 -10.42 -7.72 10.85
N GLU A 21 -11.61 -7.16 10.92
CA GLU A 21 -12.09 -6.20 9.91
C GLU A 21 -11.54 -4.77 10.09
N ARG A 22 -10.70 -4.53 11.12
CA ARG A 22 -10.23 -3.19 11.48
C ARG A 22 -9.14 -2.63 10.55
N SER A 23 -8.42 -3.49 9.85
CA SER A 23 -7.34 -3.10 8.94
C SER A 23 -6.95 -4.25 8.02
N CYS A 24 -6.43 -3.93 6.84
CA CYS A 24 -5.77 -4.88 5.96
C CYS A 24 -4.27 -4.55 5.88
N THR A 25 -3.44 -5.58 5.72
CA THR A 25 -1.99 -5.45 5.50
C THR A 25 -1.59 -6.31 4.31
N GLY A 26 -0.43 -6.03 3.72
CA GLY A 26 0.04 -6.75 2.54
C GLY A 26 1.37 -6.26 2.02
N LEU A 27 1.73 -6.76 0.85
CA LEU A 27 2.91 -6.38 0.10
C LEU A 27 2.51 -5.75 -1.24
N LEU A 28 3.29 -4.75 -1.64
CA LEU A 28 3.26 -4.15 -2.96
C LEU A 28 4.63 -4.35 -3.60
N GLU A 29 4.64 -4.88 -4.81
CA GLU A 29 5.85 -5.07 -5.60
C GLU A 29 5.87 -4.05 -6.73
N PHE A 30 7.03 -3.47 -6.96
CA PHE A 30 7.29 -2.49 -8.02
C PHE A 30 8.40 -3.03 -8.92
N GLU A 31 8.47 -2.53 -10.15
CA GLU A 31 9.44 -2.97 -11.15
C GLU A 31 10.89 -2.76 -10.69
N ASN A 32 11.16 -1.67 -9.98
CA ASN A 32 12.48 -1.36 -9.45
C ASN A 32 12.37 -0.57 -8.14
N LYS A 33 13.51 -0.39 -7.46
CA LYS A 33 13.59 0.32 -6.17
C LYS A 33 13.15 1.79 -6.27
N SER A 34 13.43 2.47 -7.38
CA SER A 34 13.06 3.88 -7.58
C SER A 34 11.55 4.04 -7.60
N ASP A 35 10.85 3.19 -8.36
CA ASP A 35 9.38 3.18 -8.45
C ASP A 35 8.75 2.91 -7.05
N GLY A 36 9.35 2.02 -6.26
CA GLY A 36 8.92 1.77 -4.88
C GLY A 36 9.15 2.95 -3.93
N ILE A 37 10.26 3.70 -4.08
CA ILE A 37 10.51 4.94 -3.31
C ILE A 37 9.50 6.02 -3.70
N GLU A 38 9.26 6.21 -5.00
CA GLU A 38 8.28 7.20 -5.48
C GLU A 38 6.88 6.88 -4.96
N GLY A 39 6.46 5.61 -5.05
CA GLY A 39 5.21 5.14 -4.47
C GLY A 39 5.11 5.44 -2.96
N LEU A 40 6.18 5.13 -2.19
CA LEU A 40 6.24 5.43 -0.76
C LEU A 40 6.07 6.93 -0.48
N VAL A 41 6.83 7.80 -1.15
CA VAL A 41 6.76 9.26 -0.93
C VAL A 41 5.38 9.81 -1.27
N MET A 42 4.76 9.31 -2.33
CA MET A 42 3.52 9.89 -2.87
C MET A 42 2.26 9.49 -2.11
N VAL A 43 2.17 8.26 -1.61
CA VAL A 43 0.91 7.75 -1.05
C VAL A 43 0.96 7.39 0.42
N ASN A 44 2.14 7.40 1.04
CA ASN A 44 2.24 7.11 2.46
C ASN A 44 1.52 8.19 3.28
N HIS A 45 0.84 7.76 4.34
CA HIS A 45 -0.03 8.56 5.19
C HIS A 45 -1.28 9.16 4.51
N THR A 46 -1.57 8.80 3.25
CA THR A 46 -2.79 9.26 2.58
C THR A 46 -4.04 8.70 3.29
N PRO A 47 -5.01 9.56 3.63
CA PRO A 47 -6.30 9.12 4.17
C PRO A 47 -7.08 8.28 3.13
N VAL A 48 -7.61 7.14 3.57
CA VAL A 48 -8.44 6.23 2.78
C VAL A 48 -9.80 6.11 3.46
N ASN A 49 -10.87 6.28 2.70
CA ASN A 49 -12.22 6.17 3.23
C ASN A 49 -12.46 4.81 3.87
N SER A 50 -12.94 4.83 5.11
CA SER A 50 -13.36 3.63 5.84
C SER A 50 -14.81 3.31 5.47
N PRO A 51 -15.12 2.12 4.95
CA PRO A 51 -16.50 1.72 4.71
C PRO A 51 -17.28 1.72 6.03
N GLY A 52 -18.24 2.63 6.18
CA GLY A 52 -19.07 2.76 7.39
C GLY A 52 -18.40 3.43 8.60
N GLY A 53 -17.13 3.84 8.49
CA GLY A 53 -16.41 4.53 9.57
C GLY A 53 -16.54 6.06 9.50
N LYS A 54 -16.64 6.73 10.66
CA LYS A 54 -16.61 8.21 10.76
C LYS A 54 -15.23 8.81 10.49
N THR A 55 -14.17 8.01 10.62
CA THR A 55 -12.77 8.43 10.49
C THR A 55 -12.07 7.64 9.39
N PRO A 56 -11.24 8.27 8.54
CA PRO A 56 -10.52 7.57 7.49
C PRO A 56 -9.42 6.65 8.07
N PHE A 57 -9.11 5.59 7.34
CA PHE A 57 -7.89 4.83 7.56
C PHE A 57 -6.68 5.64 7.07
N ILE A 58 -5.55 5.52 7.76
CA ILE A 58 -4.29 6.11 7.28
C ILE A 58 -3.51 5.02 6.56
N PHE A 59 -3.28 5.19 5.27
CA PHE A 59 -2.46 4.27 4.49
C PHE A 59 -1.00 4.35 4.95
N LYS A 60 -0.36 3.22 5.24
CA LYS A 60 1.02 3.19 5.73
C LYS A 60 1.84 2.25 4.86
N LEU A 61 3.01 2.71 4.43
CA LEU A 61 3.98 1.94 3.65
C LEU A 61 5.34 1.93 4.36
N CYS A 62 6.05 0.83 4.19
CA CYS A 62 7.45 0.67 4.57
C CYS A 62 8.12 -0.34 3.64
N PHE A 63 9.46 -0.37 3.61
CA PHE A 63 10.19 -1.36 2.83
C PHE A 63 10.10 -2.75 3.48
N SER A 64 9.82 -3.75 2.65
CA SER A 64 9.85 -5.15 3.04
C SER A 64 11.23 -5.74 2.77
N ALA A 65 11.71 -6.59 3.68
CA ALA A 65 12.90 -7.43 3.46
C ALA A 65 12.56 -8.76 2.76
N MET A 66 11.28 -9.08 2.59
CA MET A 66 10.82 -10.31 1.93
C MET A 66 10.46 -10.04 0.47
N PRO A 67 10.99 -10.82 -0.49
CA PRO A 67 10.50 -10.81 -1.86
C PRO A 67 9.07 -11.34 -1.91
N MET A 68 8.28 -10.83 -2.85
CA MET A 68 6.86 -11.19 -2.94
C MET A 68 6.62 -12.54 -3.64
N SER A 69 7.69 -13.17 -4.12
CA SER A 69 7.72 -14.57 -4.55
C SER A 69 8.01 -15.51 -3.37
N SER A 70 6.99 -16.29 -3.01
CA SER A 70 7.13 -17.62 -2.43
C SER A 70 6.07 -18.49 -3.07
#